data_AF-A0A382RZA2-F1
#
_entry.id   AF-A0A382RZA2-F1
#
_cell.length_a   1.000
_cell.length_b   1.000
_cell.length_c   1.000
_cell.angle_alpha   90.00
_cell.angle_beta   90.00
_cell.angle_gamma   90.00
#
_symmetry.space_group_name_H-M   'P 1'
#
loop_
_entity.id
_entity.type
_entity.pdbx_description
1 polymer ?
#
loop_
_entity_poly.entity_id
_entity_poly.type
_entity_poly.pdbx_seq_one_letter_code
_entity_poly.pdbx_strand_id
1 'polypeptide(L)'
;SPNDINKIDTEIHNKINKNENVHNIWRHDAHNYLSVDKLSWLEFYFKQRSTITEGVREGKFLDFGLLYGGPTSACTIPDSMYLTTNPNKLATPMSSSMRSVGIITKYLNASGLPYLEIGEDPRYLPLQAKDLYNRSKRILCVKDTNFTIKHIKEYKSREIIETTIPCSDVGHSYMFLMNEEKDILLKEPGDRKTRINVAMHCTASADSDVNKWKLVKDFILDPFPETYIYGKWDAKLIKGEHQNQFKEIPMTHLHKVMYDTKYTLMIAGSKGWGSQSKFWKMLIFGIIPFFDPDNENIFGAPEFLQTKDANDFIQKV
;
A
#
# COMPACT_ATOMS: atom_id res chain seq x y z
N SER A 1 1.56 16.03 -11.13
CA SER A 1 2.29 15.17 -10.19
C SER A 1 1.44 14.90 -8.96
N PRO A 2 1.30 13.64 -8.51
CA PRO A 2 0.61 13.28 -7.28
C PRO A 2 1.43 13.74 -6.06
N ASN A 3 0.76 14.28 -5.04
CA ASN A 3 1.31 14.70 -3.74
C ASN A 3 2.57 15.58 -3.80
N ASP A 4 2.43 16.74 -4.43
CA ASP A 4 3.48 17.76 -4.37
C ASP A 4 3.33 18.55 -3.06
N ILE A 5 4.35 18.52 -2.19
CA ILE A 5 4.44 19.37 -0.99
C ILE A 5 4.30 20.86 -1.32
N ASN A 6 4.52 21.27 -2.56
CA ASN A 6 4.30 22.66 -2.96
C ASN A 6 2.82 22.98 -3.26
N LYS A 7 1.93 21.99 -3.22
CA LYS A 7 0.48 22.16 -3.42
C LYS A 7 -0.33 22.10 -2.13
N ILE A 8 0.28 21.74 -1.01
CA ILE A 8 -0.38 21.83 0.29
C ILE A 8 -0.46 23.29 0.71
N ASP A 9 -1.44 23.60 1.54
CA ASP A 9 -1.62 24.94 2.10
C ASP A 9 -0.34 25.41 2.84
N THR A 10 -0.07 26.71 2.78
CA THR A 10 1.16 27.29 3.34
C THR A 10 1.27 27.05 4.85
N GLU A 11 0.15 27.08 5.57
CA GLU A 11 0.11 26.80 6.99
C GLU A 11 0.53 25.34 7.28
N ILE A 12 -0.02 24.39 6.52
CA ILE A 12 0.33 22.96 6.64
C ILE A 12 1.79 22.74 6.24
N HIS A 13 2.25 23.38 5.16
CA HIS A 13 3.64 23.32 4.71
C HIS A 13 4.60 23.74 5.81
N ASN A 14 4.34 24.89 6.43
CA ASN A 14 5.18 25.42 7.51
C ASN A 14 5.11 24.55 8.77
N LYS A 15 3.96 23.92 9.03
CA LYS A 15 3.80 22.95 10.13
C LYS A 15 4.62 21.67 9.94
N ILE A 16 4.72 21.14 8.72
CA ILE A 16 5.47 19.90 8.44
C ILE A 16 6.96 20.16 8.18
N ASN A 17 7.32 21.33 7.67
CA ASN A 17 8.68 21.68 7.26
C ASN A 17 9.32 22.73 8.19
N LYS A 18 9.06 22.64 9.51
CA LYS A 18 9.52 23.62 10.51
C LYS A 18 11.04 23.82 10.52
N ASN A 19 11.79 22.78 10.16
CA ASN A 19 13.26 22.78 10.18
C ASN A 19 13.85 22.90 8.76
N GLU A 20 13.02 23.25 7.76
CA GLU A 20 13.42 23.38 6.35
C GLU A 20 14.12 22.13 5.77
N ASN A 21 13.84 20.97 6.34
CA ASN A 21 14.45 19.68 6.01
C ASN A 21 13.59 18.82 5.07
N VAL A 22 12.43 19.31 4.64
CA VAL A 22 11.59 18.67 3.63
C VAL A 22 11.84 19.35 2.29
N HIS A 23 12.33 18.57 1.32
CA HIS A 23 12.69 19.06 0.00
C HIS A 23 11.90 18.32 -1.07
N ASN A 24 11.31 19.07 -2.00
CA ASN A 24 10.79 18.46 -3.22
C ASN A 24 11.92 18.33 -4.25
N ILE A 25 12.53 17.15 -4.31
CA ILE A 25 13.60 16.83 -5.28
C ILE A 25 13.10 16.69 -6.72
N TRP A 26 11.78 16.75 -6.94
CA TRP A 26 11.13 16.70 -8.25
C TRP A 26 10.61 18.08 -8.70
N ARG A 27 10.72 19.11 -7.85
CA ARG A 27 10.33 20.48 -8.19
C ARG A 27 11.38 21.05 -9.15
N HIS A 28 10.92 21.43 -10.34
CA HIS A 28 11.72 21.91 -11.46
C HIS A 28 12.61 23.11 -11.15
N ASP A 29 13.90 22.98 -11.49
CA ASP A 29 14.61 23.97 -12.31
C ASP A 29 14.63 23.42 -13.75
N ALA A 30 13.81 24.01 -14.61
CA ALA A 30 13.40 23.46 -15.90
C ALA A 30 14.54 23.25 -16.93
N HIS A 31 15.74 23.77 -16.69
CA HIS A 31 16.86 23.66 -17.63
C HIS A 31 17.69 22.38 -17.48
N ASN A 32 17.81 21.82 -16.27
CA ASN A 32 18.65 20.63 -16.04
C ASN A 32 17.85 19.32 -16.08
N TYR A 33 16.57 19.31 -15.65
CA TYR A 33 15.76 18.09 -15.67
C TYR A 33 15.44 17.58 -17.09
N LEU A 34 15.40 18.49 -18.07
CA LEU A 34 15.21 18.14 -19.49
C LEU A 34 16.51 17.67 -20.17
N SER A 35 17.68 18.03 -19.63
CA SER A 35 18.98 17.64 -20.18
C SER A 35 19.56 16.38 -19.54
N VAL A 36 19.05 15.98 -18.37
CA VAL A 36 19.46 14.77 -17.64
C VAL A 36 18.56 13.60 -18.00
N ASP A 37 19.18 12.44 -18.30
CA ASP A 37 18.45 11.18 -18.40
C ASP A 37 17.66 10.94 -17.11
N LYS A 38 16.34 10.75 -17.23
CA LYS A 38 15.43 10.68 -16.07
C LYS A 38 15.82 9.58 -15.09
N LEU A 39 16.32 8.45 -15.57
CA LEU A 39 16.78 7.37 -14.71
C LEU A 39 18.00 7.76 -13.86
N SER A 40 18.79 8.72 -14.33
CA SER A 40 19.98 9.24 -13.66
C SER A 40 19.71 10.47 -12.79
N TRP A 41 18.44 10.87 -12.62
CA TRP A 41 18.08 12.10 -11.91
C TRP A 41 18.59 12.16 -10.47
N LEU A 42 18.39 11.09 -9.69
CA LEU A 42 18.81 11.08 -8.28
C LEU A 42 20.32 11.13 -8.15
N GLU A 43 21.05 10.39 -9.00
CA GLU A 43 22.51 10.44 -9.06
C GLU A 43 22.98 11.87 -9.33
N PHE A 44 22.40 12.52 -10.36
CA PHE A 44 22.71 13.90 -10.68
C PHE A 44 22.39 14.86 -9.52
N TYR A 45 21.20 14.77 -8.94
CA TYR A 45 20.73 15.67 -7.88
C TYR A 45 21.62 15.61 -6.63
N PHE A 46 21.96 14.41 -6.17
CA PHE A 46 22.81 14.24 -4.99
C PHE A 46 24.29 14.50 -5.30
N LYS A 47 24.79 14.15 -6.50
CA LYS A 47 26.16 14.44 -6.91
C LYS A 47 26.44 15.94 -7.06
N GLN A 48 25.50 16.71 -7.62
CA GLN A 48 25.69 18.16 -7.71
C GLN A 48 25.74 18.85 -6.34
N ARG A 49 25.20 18.21 -5.31
CA ARG A 49 25.17 18.71 -3.94
C ARG A 49 26.21 18.06 -3.04
N SER A 50 27.13 17.28 -3.60
CA SER A 50 28.20 16.60 -2.86
C SER A 50 29.54 16.65 -3.58
N THR A 51 30.61 16.87 -2.82
CA THR A 51 32.01 16.84 -3.26
C THR A 51 32.79 15.89 -2.35
N ILE A 52 33.69 15.11 -2.94
CA ILE A 52 34.65 14.30 -2.18
C ILE A 52 36.04 14.79 -2.56
N THR A 53 36.76 15.35 -1.59
CA THR A 53 38.13 15.82 -1.74
C THR A 53 38.95 15.26 -0.59
N GLU A 54 40.04 14.55 -0.89
CA GLU A 54 40.96 13.99 0.11
C GLU A 54 40.31 13.10 1.18
N GLY A 55 39.27 12.34 0.80
CA GLY A 55 38.54 11.46 1.72
C GLY A 55 37.54 12.18 2.63
N VAL A 56 37.48 13.52 2.56
CA VAL A 56 36.47 14.34 3.24
C VAL A 56 35.24 14.43 2.35
N ARG A 57 34.09 14.13 2.94
CA ARG A 57 32.78 14.23 2.30
C ARG A 57 32.17 15.59 2.60
N GLU A 58 32.10 16.46 1.60
CA GLU A 58 31.43 17.76 1.70
C GLU A 58 30.09 17.73 0.95
N GLY A 59 29.06 18.35 1.52
CA GLY A 59 27.72 18.40 0.91
C GLY A 59 26.75 17.31 1.40
N LYS A 60 25.62 17.14 0.69
CA LYS A 60 24.51 16.27 1.11
C LYS A 60 24.72 14.83 0.62
N PHE A 61 25.23 13.98 1.49
CA PHE A 61 25.17 12.53 1.32
C PHE A 61 23.95 11.98 2.04
N LEU A 62 23.33 10.94 1.47
CA LEU A 62 22.28 10.20 2.15
C LEU A 62 22.93 9.09 2.99
N ASP A 63 22.63 9.07 4.28
CA ASP A 63 23.09 8.00 5.18
C ASP A 63 22.26 6.73 5.01
N PHE A 64 20.94 6.89 4.84
CA PHE A 64 20.01 5.80 4.54
C PHE A 64 18.73 6.33 3.87
N GLY A 65 17.93 5.41 3.32
CA GLY A 65 16.60 5.71 2.77
C GLY A 65 15.46 5.10 3.57
N LEU A 66 14.30 5.76 3.57
CA LEU A 66 13.02 5.19 4.01
C LEU A 66 12.02 5.32 2.85
N LEU A 67 11.53 4.19 2.34
CA LEU A 67 10.72 4.15 1.11
C LEU A 67 9.35 3.54 1.39
N TYR A 68 8.29 4.20 0.95
CA TYR A 68 6.94 3.66 1.04
C TYR A 68 6.72 2.58 -0.02
N GLY A 69 6.36 1.37 0.39
CA GLY A 69 6.07 0.24 -0.50
C GLY A 69 4.83 0.50 -1.34
N GLY A 70 4.92 0.27 -2.65
CA GLY A 70 3.81 0.52 -3.56
C GLY A 70 3.83 -0.39 -4.79
N PRO A 71 2.85 -0.26 -5.69
CA PRO A 71 2.77 -1.09 -6.88
C PRO A 71 4.01 -0.92 -7.77
N THR A 72 4.69 -2.04 -8.06
CA THR A 72 5.87 -2.08 -8.93
C THR A 72 5.79 -3.23 -9.91
N SER A 73 6.26 -3.04 -11.15
CA SER A 73 6.49 -4.17 -12.06
C SER A 73 7.78 -4.90 -11.71
N ALA A 74 7.89 -6.15 -12.15
CA ALA A 74 9.08 -6.98 -11.93
C ALA A 74 10.35 -6.40 -12.58
N CYS A 75 10.23 -5.69 -13.70
CA CYS A 75 11.33 -4.94 -14.33
C CYS A 75 10.98 -3.45 -14.28
N THR A 76 11.93 -2.61 -13.84
CA THR A 76 11.74 -1.17 -13.63
C THR A 76 12.78 -0.33 -14.38
N ILE A 77 13.93 -0.90 -14.70
CA ILE A 77 15.03 -0.26 -15.42
C ILE A 77 15.16 -0.91 -16.81
N PRO A 78 15.22 -0.14 -17.91
CA PRO A 78 15.47 -0.68 -19.25
C PRO A 78 16.78 -1.47 -19.31
N ASP A 79 16.76 -2.58 -20.04
CA ASP A 79 17.93 -3.43 -20.30
C ASP A 79 18.64 -3.95 -19.02
N SER A 80 17.94 -3.97 -17.88
CA SER A 80 18.51 -4.39 -16.59
C SER A 80 18.50 -5.89 -16.38
N MET A 81 17.56 -6.62 -17.00
CA MET A 81 17.35 -8.04 -16.79
C MET A 81 16.79 -8.74 -18.03
N TYR A 82 16.98 -10.06 -18.10
CA TYR A 82 16.35 -10.91 -19.11
C TYR A 82 14.91 -11.30 -18.71
N LEU A 83 14.06 -11.59 -19.70
CA LEU A 83 12.73 -12.15 -19.46
C LEU A 83 12.84 -13.55 -18.87
N THR A 84 12.01 -13.84 -17.86
CA THR A 84 11.91 -15.20 -17.29
C THR A 84 11.32 -16.20 -18.29
N THR A 85 10.45 -15.74 -19.20
CA THR A 85 9.81 -16.57 -20.23
C THR A 85 10.64 -16.74 -21.49
N ASN A 86 11.61 -15.85 -21.74
CA ASN A 86 12.54 -15.94 -22.86
C ASN A 86 13.92 -15.42 -22.43
N PRO A 87 14.81 -16.31 -21.96
CA PRO A 87 16.10 -15.93 -21.36
C PRO A 87 17.11 -15.24 -22.30
N ASN A 88 16.83 -15.18 -23.60
CA ASN A 88 17.67 -14.50 -24.59
C ASN A 88 17.15 -13.10 -24.94
N LYS A 89 16.02 -12.69 -24.39
CA LYS A 89 15.41 -11.38 -24.64
C LYS A 89 15.43 -10.53 -23.36
N LEU A 90 15.84 -9.27 -23.51
CA LEU A 90 15.80 -8.30 -22.40
C LEU A 90 14.35 -7.93 -22.06
N ALA A 91 14.10 -7.73 -20.77
CA ALA A 91 12.82 -7.28 -20.27
C ALA A 91 12.63 -5.79 -20.55
N THR A 92 11.45 -5.42 -21.05
CA THR A 92 11.06 -4.02 -21.23
C THR A 92 10.18 -3.58 -20.06
N PRO A 93 10.56 -2.56 -19.29
CA PRO A 93 9.74 -2.10 -18.18
C PRO A 93 8.47 -1.40 -18.67
N MET A 94 7.42 -1.45 -17.87
CA MET A 94 6.25 -0.61 -18.09
C MET A 94 6.62 0.86 -17.92
N SER A 95 6.10 1.73 -18.79
CA SER A 95 6.48 3.16 -18.79
C SER A 95 6.16 3.87 -17.46
N SER A 96 5.10 3.44 -16.76
CA SER A 96 4.75 3.93 -15.43
C SER A 96 5.83 3.56 -14.39
N SER A 97 6.13 2.27 -14.26
CA SER A 97 7.14 1.78 -13.31
C SER A 97 8.52 2.36 -13.57
N MET A 98 8.90 2.52 -14.84
CA MET A 98 10.18 3.12 -15.22
C MET A 98 10.29 4.56 -14.72
N ARG A 99 9.21 5.35 -14.82
CA ARG A 99 9.20 6.76 -14.41
C ARG A 99 9.10 6.96 -12.90
N SER A 100 8.44 6.06 -12.17
CA SER A 100 8.26 6.21 -10.72
C SER A 100 9.31 5.44 -9.92
N VAL A 101 9.46 4.15 -10.20
CA VAL A 101 10.26 3.21 -9.41
C VAL A 101 11.67 3.07 -10.00
N GLY A 102 11.80 3.02 -11.32
CA GLY A 102 13.08 2.76 -12.00
C GLY A 102 14.19 3.75 -11.65
N ILE A 103 13.85 5.03 -11.46
CA ILE A 103 14.80 6.07 -11.03
C ILE A 103 15.36 5.75 -9.64
N ILE A 104 14.49 5.32 -8.70
CA ILE A 104 14.87 4.95 -7.34
C ILE A 104 15.66 3.65 -7.34
N THR A 105 15.19 2.62 -8.06
CA THR A 105 15.87 1.33 -8.19
C THR A 105 17.29 1.49 -8.70
N LYS A 106 17.48 2.29 -9.77
CA LYS A 106 18.80 2.50 -10.36
C LYS A 106 19.75 3.14 -9.37
N TYR A 107 19.30 4.19 -8.70
CA TYR A 107 20.09 4.90 -7.69
C TYR A 107 20.46 3.97 -6.51
N LEU A 108 19.52 3.19 -5.98
CA LEU A 108 19.80 2.26 -4.88
C LEU A 108 20.84 1.21 -5.27
N ASN A 109 20.70 0.62 -6.46
CA ASN A 109 21.65 -0.36 -6.98
C ASN A 109 23.05 0.24 -7.19
N ALA A 110 23.13 1.47 -7.74
CA ALA A 110 24.40 2.13 -8.05
C ALA A 110 25.12 2.68 -6.82
N SER A 111 24.36 3.25 -5.86
CA SER A 111 24.93 3.85 -4.65
C SER A 111 25.20 2.85 -3.54
N GLY A 112 24.51 1.71 -3.54
CA GLY A 112 24.52 0.78 -2.41
C GLY A 112 23.89 1.36 -1.14
N LEU A 113 23.12 2.45 -1.24
CA LEU A 113 22.49 3.12 -0.10
C LEU A 113 21.69 2.11 0.73
N PRO A 114 21.95 1.95 2.04
CA PRO A 114 21.11 1.12 2.89
C PRO A 114 19.74 1.80 3.02
N TYR A 115 18.67 1.04 2.93
CA TYR A 115 17.33 1.59 3.06
C TYR A 115 16.38 0.63 3.76
N LEU A 116 15.28 1.20 4.23
CA LEU A 116 14.15 0.53 4.83
C LEU A 116 12.92 0.71 3.94
N GLU A 117 12.06 -0.29 3.92
CA GLU A 117 10.73 -0.18 3.31
C GLU A 117 9.71 0.03 4.42
N ILE A 118 8.67 0.81 4.14
CA ILE A 118 7.55 1.02 5.06
C ILE A 118 6.22 0.86 4.32
N GLY A 119 5.27 0.14 4.90
CA GLY A 119 3.97 -0.07 4.25
C GLY A 119 3.05 -1.03 5.01
N GLU A 120 1.78 -1.03 4.62
CA GLU A 120 0.73 -1.84 5.23
C GLU A 120 0.31 -3.04 4.38
N ASP A 121 0.46 -2.94 3.05
CA ASP A 121 -0.08 -3.91 2.10
C ASP A 121 0.99 -4.95 1.71
N PRO A 122 0.80 -6.23 2.09
CA PRO A 122 1.77 -7.29 1.84
C PRO A 122 1.95 -7.57 0.34
N ARG A 123 1.02 -7.13 -0.52
CA ARG A 123 1.15 -7.30 -1.98
C ARG A 123 2.28 -6.47 -2.58
N TYR A 124 2.65 -5.40 -1.89
CA TYR A 124 3.67 -4.46 -2.34
C TYR A 124 4.96 -4.59 -1.52
N LEU A 125 4.99 -5.49 -0.54
CA LEU A 125 6.12 -5.70 0.36
C LEU A 125 6.67 -7.13 0.22
N PRO A 126 7.99 -7.30 0.06
CA PRO A 126 8.93 -6.25 -0.29
C PRO A 126 8.65 -5.75 -1.71
N LEU A 127 9.31 -4.66 -2.11
CA LEU A 127 9.20 -4.11 -3.45
C LEU A 127 9.46 -5.21 -4.50
N GLN A 128 8.49 -5.43 -5.40
CA GLN A 128 8.46 -6.59 -6.30
C GLN A 128 9.40 -6.48 -7.51
N ALA A 129 10.10 -5.36 -7.66
CA ALA A 129 11.12 -5.14 -8.68
C ALA A 129 12.26 -6.17 -8.52
N LYS A 130 12.39 -7.08 -9.49
CA LYS A 130 13.44 -8.11 -9.55
C LYS A 130 14.78 -7.55 -9.98
N ASP A 131 14.79 -6.38 -10.61
CA ASP A 131 16.00 -5.64 -10.95
C ASP A 131 16.46 -4.70 -9.83
N LEU A 132 15.77 -4.67 -8.69
CA LEU A 132 16.28 -4.11 -7.44
C LEU A 132 17.02 -5.21 -6.67
N TYR A 133 18.35 -5.20 -6.76
CA TYR A 133 19.22 -6.21 -6.12
C TYR A 133 19.93 -5.68 -4.87
N ASN A 134 20.09 -4.36 -4.72
CA ASN A 134 20.31 -3.77 -3.41
C ASN A 134 18.98 -3.83 -2.64
N ARG A 135 18.75 -4.91 -1.89
CA ARG A 135 17.50 -5.13 -1.14
C ARG A 135 17.47 -4.37 0.18
N SER A 136 16.26 -4.07 0.62
CA SER A 136 15.98 -3.40 1.90
C SER A 136 16.59 -4.17 3.06
N LYS A 137 17.04 -3.43 4.09
CA LYS A 137 17.61 -4.02 5.31
C LYS A 137 16.52 -4.51 6.25
N ARG A 138 15.32 -3.91 6.19
CA ARG A 138 14.16 -4.27 6.99
C ARG A 138 12.90 -3.61 6.45
N ILE A 139 11.78 -4.27 6.65
CA ILE A 139 10.45 -3.76 6.31
C ILE A 139 9.76 -3.34 7.61
N LEU A 140 9.32 -2.09 7.67
CA LEU A 140 8.56 -1.52 8.77
C LEU A 140 7.08 -1.63 8.44
N CYS A 141 6.36 -2.47 9.16
CA CYS A 141 4.97 -2.78 8.87
C CYS A 141 4.15 -2.89 10.17
N VAL A 142 3.25 -3.87 10.21
CA VAL A 142 2.24 -4.09 11.25
C VAL A 142 2.34 -5.46 11.91
N LYS A 143 3.38 -6.23 11.57
CA LYS A 143 3.55 -7.61 12.02
C LYS A 143 5.01 -8.00 11.97
N ASP A 144 5.50 -8.57 13.05
CA ASP A 144 6.81 -9.22 13.09
C ASP A 144 6.78 -10.52 12.28
N THR A 145 7.59 -10.57 11.23
CA THR A 145 7.70 -11.74 10.33
C THR A 145 8.92 -11.59 9.43
N ASN A 146 9.03 -12.41 8.39
CA ASN A 146 10.01 -12.26 7.33
C ASN A 146 9.33 -12.34 5.96
N PHE A 147 9.86 -11.61 5.00
CA PHE A 147 9.52 -11.81 3.60
C PHE A 147 10.71 -12.38 2.83
N THR A 148 10.40 -13.24 1.87
CA THR A 148 11.39 -13.78 0.95
C THR A 148 11.10 -13.30 -0.46
N ILE A 149 12.15 -12.85 -1.17
CA ILE A 149 12.01 -12.33 -2.53
C ILE A 149 13.16 -12.74 -3.43
N LYS A 150 12.80 -13.08 -4.67
CA LYS A 150 13.72 -13.42 -5.75
C LYS A 150 14.04 -12.20 -6.60
N HIS A 151 15.32 -11.96 -6.83
CA HIS A 151 15.82 -10.87 -7.68
C HIS A 151 17.08 -11.30 -8.43
N ILE A 152 17.47 -10.55 -9.45
CA ILE A 152 18.75 -10.80 -10.15
C ILE A 152 19.92 -10.49 -9.22
N LYS A 153 21.07 -11.14 -9.40
CA LYS A 153 22.29 -10.83 -8.63
C LYS A 153 22.85 -9.44 -8.91
N GLU A 154 22.87 -9.08 -10.19
CA GLU A 154 23.41 -7.84 -10.74
C GLU A 154 22.81 -7.62 -12.14
N TYR A 155 23.07 -6.46 -12.75
CA TYR A 155 22.54 -6.15 -14.07
C TYR A 155 22.88 -7.22 -15.11
N LYS A 156 21.85 -7.63 -15.86
CA LYS A 156 21.91 -8.67 -16.91
C LYS A 156 22.45 -10.00 -16.40
N SER A 157 22.40 -10.26 -15.10
CA SER A 157 22.66 -11.61 -14.58
C SER A 157 21.51 -12.55 -14.91
N ARG A 158 21.86 -13.81 -15.20
CA ARG A 158 20.90 -14.93 -15.30
C ARG A 158 20.68 -15.62 -13.95
N GLU A 159 21.55 -15.33 -12.99
CA GLU A 159 21.46 -15.87 -11.64
C GLU A 159 20.37 -15.12 -10.87
N ILE A 160 19.41 -15.89 -10.35
CA ILE A 160 18.36 -15.40 -9.47
C ILE A 160 18.74 -15.77 -8.04
N ILE A 161 18.85 -14.75 -7.19
CA ILE A 161 19.14 -14.89 -5.77
C ILE A 161 17.83 -14.68 -5.00
N GLU A 162 17.73 -15.37 -3.89
CA GLU A 162 16.65 -15.23 -2.93
C GLU A 162 17.17 -14.53 -1.67
N THR A 163 16.51 -13.45 -1.28
CA THR A 163 16.86 -12.69 -0.06
C THR A 163 15.69 -12.74 0.91
N THR A 164 15.97 -13.07 2.16
CA THR A 164 15.01 -12.97 3.28
C THR A 164 15.22 -11.64 3.98
N ILE A 165 14.15 -10.86 4.13
CA ILE A 165 14.15 -9.52 4.71
C ILE A 165 13.30 -9.55 5.98
N PRO A 166 13.84 -9.15 7.14
CA PRO A 166 13.07 -9.10 8.38
C PRO A 166 12.03 -7.98 8.32
N CYS A 167 10.87 -8.25 8.91
CA CYS A 167 9.78 -7.32 9.10
C CYS A 167 9.65 -6.98 10.59
N SER A 168 9.37 -5.72 10.89
CA SER A 168 9.08 -5.27 12.25
C SER A 168 7.73 -4.57 12.31
N ASP A 169 6.90 -4.95 13.27
CA ASP A 169 5.73 -4.16 13.62
C ASP A 169 6.17 -2.83 14.24
N VAL A 170 5.82 -1.73 13.57
CA VAL A 170 6.06 -0.37 14.06
C VAL A 170 4.74 0.38 14.28
N GLY A 171 3.60 -0.33 14.25
CA GLY A 171 2.29 0.28 14.32
C GLY A 171 2.00 1.18 13.11
N HIS A 172 2.54 0.85 11.92
CA HIS A 172 2.38 1.69 10.73
C HIS A 172 0.91 2.00 10.41
N SER A 173 0.00 1.05 10.69
CA SER A 173 -1.43 1.21 10.50
C SER A 173 -2.08 2.34 11.33
N TYR A 174 -1.43 2.80 12.40
CA TYR A 174 -1.90 3.94 13.19
C TYR A 174 -1.77 5.27 12.45
N MET A 175 -0.99 5.35 11.36
CA MET A 175 -0.86 6.60 10.61
C MET A 175 -2.18 7.09 10.02
N PHE A 176 -3.11 6.17 9.77
CA PHE A 176 -4.45 6.48 9.27
C PHE A 176 -5.34 7.15 10.33
N LEU A 177 -4.91 7.19 11.58
CA LEU A 177 -5.54 7.96 12.66
C LEU A 177 -5.00 9.41 12.72
N MET A 178 -3.91 9.72 12.00
CA MET A 178 -3.33 11.06 12.03
C MET A 178 -4.23 12.04 11.29
N ASN A 179 -4.59 13.14 11.95
CA ASN A 179 -5.46 14.23 11.47
C ASN A 179 -6.97 13.97 11.46
N GLU A 180 -7.42 12.83 11.99
CA GLU A 180 -8.86 12.60 12.15
C GLU A 180 -9.40 13.38 13.35
N GLU A 181 -10.52 14.08 13.18
CA GLU A 181 -11.18 14.82 14.26
C GLU A 181 -11.84 13.82 15.21
N LYS A 182 -11.15 13.45 16.29
CA LYS A 182 -11.62 12.44 17.27
C LYS A 182 -13.01 12.74 17.81
N ASP A 183 -13.36 14.02 17.92
CA ASP A 183 -14.64 14.45 18.47
C ASP A 183 -15.81 14.18 17.52
N ILE A 184 -15.57 13.99 16.21
CA ILE A 184 -16.65 13.70 15.24
C ILE A 184 -17.39 12.41 15.58
N LEU A 185 -16.68 11.43 16.16
CA LEU A 185 -17.22 10.17 16.64
C LEU A 185 -18.18 10.32 17.82
N LEU A 186 -18.02 11.39 18.60
CA LEU A 186 -18.78 11.66 19.82
C LEU A 186 -19.92 12.66 19.60
N LYS A 187 -19.97 13.32 18.44
CA LYS A 187 -20.95 14.38 18.13
C LYS A 187 -22.36 13.84 17.91
N GLU A 188 -22.51 12.66 17.30
CA GLU A 188 -23.83 12.01 17.10
C GLU A 188 -23.78 10.50 17.37
N PRO A 189 -23.82 10.06 18.64
CA PRO A 189 -24.03 8.66 18.97
C PRO A 189 -25.50 8.27 18.70
N GLY A 190 -25.78 7.61 17.56
CA GLY A 190 -27.11 7.11 17.15
C GLY A 190 -27.93 8.17 16.39
N ASP A 191 -28.59 7.93 15.26
CA ASP A 191 -29.46 6.83 14.79
C ASP A 191 -29.04 6.37 13.38
N ARG A 192 -28.15 5.37 13.33
CA ARG A 192 -27.58 4.84 12.07
C ARG A 192 -28.61 3.95 11.36
N LYS A 193 -28.91 4.22 10.09
CA LYS A 193 -29.97 3.50 9.35
C LYS A 193 -29.42 2.28 8.61
N THR A 194 -28.17 2.33 8.17
CA THR A 194 -27.54 1.22 7.46
C THR A 194 -27.02 0.19 8.47
N ARG A 195 -27.64 -0.99 8.54
CA ARG A 195 -27.19 -2.06 9.44
C ARG A 195 -25.80 -2.57 9.06
N ILE A 196 -25.63 -2.94 7.78
CA ILE A 196 -24.39 -3.51 7.27
C ILE A 196 -23.97 -2.79 5.99
N ASN A 197 -22.67 -2.51 5.87
CA ASN A 197 -22.06 -2.08 4.63
C ASN A 197 -20.74 -2.82 4.43
N VAL A 198 -20.42 -3.15 3.18
CA VAL A 198 -19.11 -3.71 2.82
C VAL A 198 -18.50 -2.92 1.67
N ALA A 199 -17.34 -2.30 1.93
CA ALA A 199 -16.54 -1.59 0.93
C ALA A 199 -15.33 -2.43 0.49
N MET A 200 -15.38 -3.01 -0.71
CA MET A 200 -14.28 -3.79 -1.27
C MET A 200 -14.28 -3.93 -2.79
N HIS A 201 -13.07 -4.11 -3.31
CA HIS A 201 -12.82 -4.52 -4.69
C HIS A 201 -12.59 -6.04 -4.75
N CYS A 202 -13.24 -6.70 -5.71
CA CYS A 202 -13.07 -8.13 -5.96
C CYS A 202 -11.62 -8.49 -6.33
N THR A 203 -10.95 -7.64 -7.11
CA THR A 203 -9.62 -7.91 -7.69
C THR A 203 -8.45 -7.67 -6.74
N ALA A 204 -8.69 -7.17 -5.53
CA ALA A 204 -7.65 -6.78 -4.58
C ALA A 204 -7.27 -7.92 -3.61
N SER A 205 -6.90 -9.10 -4.12
CA SER A 205 -6.38 -10.21 -3.30
C SER A 205 -4.91 -10.44 -3.60
N ALA A 206 -4.10 -10.65 -2.57
CA ALA A 206 -2.72 -11.15 -2.71
C ALA A 206 -2.72 -12.67 -2.98
N ASP A 207 -3.74 -13.32 -2.43
CA ASP A 207 -3.89 -14.76 -2.38
C ASP A 207 -5.08 -15.17 -3.27
N SER A 208 -4.86 -16.10 -4.19
CA SER A 208 -5.91 -16.65 -5.04
C SER A 208 -6.95 -17.45 -4.26
N ASP A 209 -6.63 -17.81 -3.01
CA ASP A 209 -7.38 -18.79 -2.24
C ASP A 209 -8.54 -18.17 -1.45
N VAL A 210 -8.61 -16.84 -1.35
CA VAL A 210 -9.73 -16.16 -0.69
C VAL A 210 -10.89 -15.98 -1.67
N ASN A 211 -11.92 -16.83 -1.54
CA ASN A 211 -13.15 -16.73 -2.31
C ASN A 211 -14.06 -15.62 -1.76
N LYS A 212 -13.73 -14.37 -2.10
CA LYS A 212 -14.46 -13.17 -1.67
C LYS A 212 -15.93 -13.19 -2.06
N TRP A 213 -16.28 -13.76 -3.22
CA TRP A 213 -17.68 -13.87 -3.64
C TRP A 213 -18.47 -14.75 -2.67
N LYS A 214 -17.93 -15.93 -2.33
CA LYS A 214 -18.57 -16.83 -1.37
C LYS A 214 -18.76 -16.17 0.00
N LEU A 215 -17.72 -15.49 0.51
CA LEU A 215 -17.82 -14.78 1.80
C LEU A 215 -18.89 -13.68 1.77
N VAL A 216 -18.89 -12.83 0.73
CA VAL A 216 -19.89 -11.76 0.59
C VAL A 216 -21.30 -12.34 0.44
N LYS A 217 -21.46 -13.40 -0.35
CA LYS A 217 -22.76 -14.04 -0.54
C LYS A 217 -23.29 -14.61 0.78
N ASP A 218 -22.51 -15.47 1.42
CA ASP A 218 -22.96 -16.25 2.58
C ASP A 218 -23.11 -15.41 3.85
N PHE A 219 -22.21 -14.45 4.10
CA PHE A 219 -22.24 -13.63 5.32
C PHE A 219 -23.13 -12.40 5.20
N ILE A 220 -23.32 -11.88 3.98
CA ILE A 220 -23.92 -10.56 3.78
C ILE A 220 -25.17 -10.62 2.91
N LEU A 221 -25.07 -11.10 1.67
CA LEU A 221 -26.16 -10.93 0.69
C LEU A 221 -27.34 -11.86 0.95
N ASP A 222 -27.09 -13.12 1.28
CA ASP A 222 -28.15 -14.09 1.59
C ASP A 222 -28.88 -13.74 2.91
N PRO A 223 -28.18 -13.39 4.01
CA PRO A 223 -28.85 -13.10 5.28
C PRO A 223 -29.39 -11.67 5.38
N PHE A 224 -28.81 -10.73 4.64
CA PHE A 224 -29.14 -9.30 4.65
C PHE A 224 -29.36 -8.77 3.22
N PRO A 225 -30.44 -9.19 2.54
CA PRO A 225 -30.70 -8.89 1.13
C PRO A 225 -30.88 -7.39 0.83
N GLU A 226 -31.04 -6.55 1.85
CA GLU A 226 -31.06 -5.09 1.74
C GLU A 226 -29.67 -4.45 1.59
N THR A 227 -28.60 -5.21 1.84
CA THR A 227 -27.23 -4.68 1.91
C THR A 227 -26.68 -4.34 0.52
N TYR A 228 -25.93 -3.24 0.43
CA TYR A 228 -25.15 -2.88 -0.76
C TYR A 228 -23.65 -3.16 -0.55
N ILE A 229 -22.99 -3.63 -1.61
CA ILE A 229 -21.55 -3.84 -1.68
C ILE A 229 -20.93 -2.73 -2.53
N TYR A 230 -19.99 -1.99 -1.96
CA TYR A 230 -19.39 -0.84 -2.61
C TYR A 230 -17.98 -1.14 -3.10
N GLY A 231 -17.76 -0.97 -4.40
CA GLY A 231 -16.48 -1.18 -5.05
C GLY A 231 -16.60 -1.88 -6.39
N LYS A 232 -15.45 -2.16 -6.99
CA LYS A 232 -15.36 -2.73 -8.34
C LYS A 232 -15.35 -4.25 -8.31
N TRP A 233 -16.31 -4.84 -9.03
CA TRP A 233 -16.50 -6.28 -9.15
C TRP A 233 -16.60 -6.71 -10.62
N ASP A 234 -16.19 -7.93 -10.93
CA ASP A 234 -16.39 -8.50 -12.26
C ASP A 234 -17.87 -8.81 -12.48
N ALA A 235 -18.48 -8.20 -13.48
CA ALA A 235 -19.89 -8.40 -13.84
C ALA A 235 -20.23 -9.87 -14.12
N LYS A 236 -19.28 -10.69 -14.58
CA LYS A 236 -19.49 -12.13 -14.79
C LYS A 236 -19.61 -12.89 -13.48
N LEU A 237 -18.88 -12.47 -12.45
CA LEU A 237 -18.86 -13.12 -11.14
C LEU A 237 -20.14 -12.83 -10.36
N ILE A 238 -20.64 -11.60 -10.43
CA ILE A 238 -21.82 -11.14 -9.66
C ILE A 238 -23.14 -11.27 -10.44
N LYS A 239 -23.12 -11.89 -11.62
CA LYS A 239 -24.31 -12.03 -12.46
C LYS A 239 -25.36 -12.88 -11.75
N GLY A 240 -26.58 -12.37 -11.63
CA GLY A 240 -27.71 -13.09 -11.03
C GLY A 240 -28.49 -12.25 -10.03
N GLU A 241 -29.04 -12.92 -9.03
CA GLU A 241 -29.97 -12.37 -8.04
C GLU A 241 -29.45 -11.10 -7.34
N HIS A 242 -28.18 -11.09 -6.95
CA HIS A 242 -27.59 -9.99 -6.18
C HIS A 242 -26.90 -8.91 -7.02
N GLN A 243 -26.94 -8.98 -8.35
CA GLN A 243 -26.17 -8.08 -9.23
C GLN A 243 -26.44 -6.59 -8.94
N ASN A 244 -27.69 -6.25 -8.62
CA ASN A 244 -28.12 -4.87 -8.36
C ASN A 244 -27.65 -4.32 -7.00
N GLN A 245 -27.09 -5.15 -6.14
CA GLN A 245 -26.55 -4.75 -4.84
C GLN A 245 -25.10 -4.23 -4.92
N PHE A 246 -24.44 -4.37 -6.08
CA PHE A 246 -23.06 -3.89 -6.28
C PHE A 246 -23.05 -2.48 -6.85
N LYS A 247 -22.37 -1.55 -6.16
CA LYS A 247 -22.32 -0.12 -6.52
C LYS A 247 -20.88 0.38 -6.60
N GLU A 248 -20.52 0.99 -7.72
CA GLU A 248 -19.27 1.76 -7.86
C GLU A 248 -19.59 3.25 -7.71
N ILE A 249 -19.25 3.83 -6.57
CA ILE A 249 -19.49 5.25 -6.27
C ILE A 249 -18.18 5.98 -5.92
N PRO A 250 -18.09 7.30 -6.13
CA PRO A 250 -16.95 8.09 -5.67
C PRO A 250 -16.74 7.98 -4.16
N MET A 251 -15.47 8.03 -3.73
CA MET A 251 -15.08 7.91 -2.30
C MET A 251 -15.79 8.96 -1.41
N THR A 252 -16.00 10.16 -1.91
CA THR A 252 -16.72 11.24 -1.20
C THR A 252 -18.16 10.88 -0.87
N HIS A 253 -18.83 10.12 -1.74
CA HIS A 253 -20.19 9.61 -1.48
C HIS A 253 -20.15 8.42 -0.53
N LEU A 254 -19.14 7.56 -0.65
CA LEU A 254 -18.96 6.42 0.25
C LEU A 254 -18.79 6.85 1.71
N HIS A 255 -18.09 7.96 1.98
CA HIS A 255 -17.93 8.49 3.33
C HIS A 255 -19.28 8.75 4.03
N LYS A 256 -20.28 9.29 3.31
CA LYS A 256 -21.63 9.50 3.87
C LYS A 256 -22.29 8.18 4.28
N VAL A 257 -22.14 7.14 3.46
CA VAL A 257 -22.69 5.82 3.76
C VAL A 257 -21.97 5.19 4.97
N MET A 258 -20.64 5.35 5.06
CA MET A 258 -19.85 4.83 6.18
C MET A 258 -20.27 5.47 7.51
N TYR A 259 -20.54 6.78 7.55
CA TYR A 259 -21.05 7.44 8.77
C TYR A 259 -22.44 6.93 9.20
N ASP A 260 -23.27 6.43 8.28
CA ASP A 260 -24.61 5.87 8.56
C ASP A 260 -24.59 4.36 8.84
N THR A 261 -23.43 3.70 8.80
CA THR A 261 -23.30 2.23 8.91
C THR A 261 -23.05 1.77 10.35
N LYS A 262 -23.75 0.74 10.84
CA LYS A 262 -23.50 0.14 12.17
C LYS A 262 -22.35 -0.87 12.16
N TYR A 263 -22.42 -1.85 11.27
CA TYR A 263 -21.52 -3.00 11.25
C TYR A 263 -20.88 -3.20 9.88
N THR A 264 -19.72 -3.84 9.85
CA THR A 264 -19.10 -4.31 8.61
C THR A 264 -18.38 -5.63 8.83
N LEU A 265 -18.30 -6.43 7.77
CA LEU A 265 -17.43 -7.60 7.72
C LEU A 265 -16.12 -7.24 7.02
N MET A 266 -15.02 -7.32 7.76
CA MET A 266 -13.68 -7.08 7.25
C MET A 266 -13.12 -8.32 6.58
N ILE A 267 -13.36 -8.42 5.27
CA ILE A 267 -12.79 -9.48 4.45
C ILE A 267 -11.34 -9.17 4.09
N ALA A 268 -10.43 -10.06 4.48
CA ALA A 268 -9.00 -9.95 4.21
C ALA A 268 -8.65 -10.11 2.71
N GLY A 269 -7.54 -9.49 2.30
CA GLY A 269 -6.94 -9.72 0.97
C GLY A 269 -5.96 -10.90 0.92
N SER A 270 -5.58 -11.43 2.09
CA SER A 270 -4.69 -12.57 2.26
C SER A 270 -4.91 -13.21 3.63
N LYS A 271 -4.71 -14.53 3.73
CA LYS A 271 -4.78 -15.25 5.01
C LYS A 271 -3.59 -14.83 5.88
N GLY A 272 -3.85 -14.34 7.10
CA GLY A 272 -2.80 -13.94 8.05
C GLY A 272 -2.15 -12.55 7.84
N TRP A 273 -2.60 -11.78 6.84
CA TRP A 273 -2.23 -10.37 6.66
C TRP A 273 -3.40 -9.60 6.02
N GLY A 274 -4.44 -9.37 6.83
CA GLY A 274 -5.63 -8.63 6.46
C GLY A 274 -5.36 -7.16 6.07
N SER A 275 -6.37 -6.46 5.53
CA SER A 275 -6.20 -5.05 5.14
C SER A 275 -6.17 -4.13 6.36
N GLN A 276 -4.97 -3.68 6.71
CA GLN A 276 -4.66 -3.19 8.06
C GLN A 276 -5.23 -1.81 8.39
N SER A 277 -5.20 -0.91 7.42
CA SER A 277 -5.75 0.44 7.55
C SER A 277 -7.27 0.47 7.63
N LYS A 278 -7.95 -0.57 7.11
CA LYS A 278 -9.41 -0.61 7.12
C LYS A 278 -9.95 -0.72 8.52
N PHE A 279 -9.36 -1.53 9.40
CA PHE A 279 -9.83 -1.68 10.78
C PHE A 279 -9.91 -0.33 11.50
N TRP A 280 -8.79 0.40 11.56
CA TRP A 280 -8.74 1.73 12.16
C TRP A 280 -9.69 2.71 11.50
N LYS A 281 -9.79 2.67 10.18
CA LYS A 281 -10.69 3.54 9.42
C LYS A 281 -12.17 3.27 9.71
N MET A 282 -12.58 2.01 9.90
CA MET A 282 -13.96 1.67 10.30
C MET A 282 -14.27 2.23 11.69
N LEU A 283 -13.33 2.14 12.62
CA LEU A 283 -13.48 2.73 13.95
C LEU A 283 -13.61 4.26 13.90
N ILE A 284 -12.92 4.95 12.98
CA ILE A 284 -13.08 6.41 12.74
C ILE A 284 -14.47 6.78 12.21
N PHE A 285 -15.13 5.88 11.49
CA PHE A 285 -16.53 6.06 11.12
C PHE A 285 -17.49 5.61 12.23
N GLY A 286 -16.99 5.10 13.35
CA GLY A 286 -17.76 4.51 14.45
C GLY A 286 -18.48 3.21 14.05
N ILE A 287 -18.02 2.56 12.98
CA ILE A 287 -18.52 1.26 12.52
C ILE A 287 -17.84 0.19 13.37
N ILE A 288 -18.60 -0.80 13.85
CA ILE A 288 -18.05 -1.96 14.55
C ILE A 288 -17.60 -3.00 13.50
N PRO A 289 -16.29 -3.28 13.37
CA PRO A 289 -15.77 -4.18 12.36
C PRO A 289 -15.64 -5.60 12.89
N PHE A 290 -16.34 -6.55 12.25
CA PHE A 290 -16.17 -7.98 12.51
C PHE A 290 -15.15 -8.57 11.54
N PHE A 291 -14.31 -9.48 12.01
CA PHE A 291 -13.30 -10.17 11.20
C PHE A 291 -13.90 -11.42 10.57
N ASP A 292 -13.65 -11.62 9.28
CA ASP A 292 -13.99 -12.91 8.64
C ASP A 292 -13.12 -14.05 9.22
N PRO A 293 -13.55 -15.33 9.10
CA PRO A 293 -12.85 -16.45 9.73
C PRO A 293 -11.39 -16.64 9.29
N ASP A 294 -11.04 -16.21 8.07
CA ASP A 294 -9.69 -16.33 7.52
C ASP A 294 -8.79 -15.13 7.89
N ASN A 295 -9.33 -14.14 8.60
CA ASN A 295 -8.62 -12.93 8.99
C ASN A 295 -8.08 -13.05 10.42
N GLU A 296 -6.77 -12.97 10.56
CA GLU A 296 -6.08 -12.98 11.84
C GLU A 296 -6.28 -11.64 12.57
N ASN A 297 -6.64 -11.70 13.84
CA ASN A 297 -6.76 -10.53 14.70
C ASN A 297 -5.38 -10.02 15.16
N ILE A 298 -4.65 -9.39 14.24
CA ILE A 298 -3.32 -8.87 14.55
C ILE A 298 -3.35 -7.54 15.33
N PHE A 299 -4.54 -6.94 15.48
CA PHE A 299 -4.71 -5.65 16.17
C PHE A 299 -4.91 -5.79 17.67
N GLY A 300 -5.02 -7.02 18.18
CA GLY A 300 -5.42 -7.26 19.57
C GLY A 300 -6.85 -6.78 19.86
N ALA A 301 -7.74 -6.84 18.86
CA ALA A 301 -9.15 -6.48 19.03
C ALA A 301 -9.87 -7.47 19.97
N PRO A 302 -10.97 -7.09 20.63
CA PRO A 302 -11.74 -8.02 21.47
C PRO A 302 -12.18 -9.28 20.71
N GLU A 303 -12.12 -10.45 21.36
CA GLU A 303 -12.40 -11.76 20.74
C GLU A 303 -13.81 -11.84 20.13
N PHE A 304 -14.80 -11.15 20.69
CA PHE A 304 -16.16 -11.17 20.18
C PHE A 304 -16.29 -10.60 18.75
N LEU A 305 -15.33 -9.78 18.29
CA LEU A 305 -15.30 -9.26 16.93
C LEU A 305 -14.82 -10.30 15.91
N GLN A 306 -14.18 -11.40 16.35
CA GLN A 306 -13.81 -12.50 15.46
C GLN A 306 -15.07 -13.32 15.13
N THR A 307 -15.31 -13.61 13.85
CA THR A 307 -16.42 -14.49 13.44
C THR A 307 -15.92 -15.89 13.12
N LYS A 308 -16.69 -16.91 13.53
CA LYS A 308 -16.39 -18.32 13.22
C LYS A 308 -16.92 -18.73 11.87
N ASP A 309 -18.13 -18.28 11.55
CA ASP A 309 -18.86 -18.54 10.32
C ASP A 309 -19.94 -17.48 10.11
N ALA A 310 -20.72 -17.62 9.03
CA ALA A 310 -21.81 -16.70 8.70
C ALA A 310 -22.90 -16.66 9.79
N ASN A 311 -23.22 -17.79 10.42
CA ASN A 311 -24.25 -17.84 11.47
C ASN A 311 -23.82 -17.08 12.72
N ASP A 312 -22.56 -17.24 13.13
CA ASP A 312 -21.97 -16.49 14.24
C ASP A 312 -21.97 -14.98 13.96
N PHE A 313 -21.62 -14.57 12.73
CA PHE A 313 -21.73 -13.17 12.32
C PHE A 313 -23.17 -12.65 12.41
N ILE A 314 -24.15 -13.40 11.86
CA ILE A 314 -25.57 -13.01 11.85
C ILE A 314 -26.11 -12.82 13.28
N GLN A 315 -25.69 -13.65 14.23
CA GLN A 315 -26.11 -13.55 15.63
C GLN A 315 -25.51 -12.34 16.36
N LYS A 316 -24.35 -11.86 15.91
CA LYS A 316 -23.62 -10.75 16.53
C LYS A 316 -24.08 -9.36 16.07
N VAL A 317 -24.75 -9.26 14.92
CA VAL A 317 -25.13 -8.00 14.26
C VAL A 317 -26.61 -7.69 14.33
#